data_AF-F1L8M8-F1
#
_entry.id   AF-F1L8M8-F1
#
_cell.length_a   1.000
_cell.length_b   1.000
_cell.length_c   1.000
_cell.angle_alpha   90.00
_cell.angle_beta   90.00
_cell.angle_gamma   90.00
#
_symmetry.space_group_name_H-M   'P 1'
#
loop_
_entity.id
_entity.type
_entity.pdbx_description
1 polymer ?
#
loop_
_entity_poly.entity_id
_entity_poly.type
_entity_poly.pdbx_seq_one_letter_code
_entity_poly.pdbx_strand_id
1 'polypeptide(L)'
;MQTHFINDVKELQHPLSAMRVSWYDGKPAWGMRGFMNDKVSRTMGYGILRQVRSVPNRNCGLVEKLAGYFNACEGYTRERFEDNTPAYSVGWKSAVDINDAQPQYIYYSQEALQGTTFYGTHDAYTGGGYVQTLNGSAEELHTAFTRLEKENWIDEGTRAVFIEFSAYNVQTNHFSVIQLALEMPPFGTVFPTASIQIVRLLNDADGRGSIVTLCEVLYTLLCIFLPLNELFMLFFDGPRKYLLSFWNYINLAIAAFAIASLVSYVYRQIGINEAVALFTATNGNSYIRLDRQRDLQLNFLAFLSIVVFFTCMKMINVLRFNRRIGLFTQTLSQSARTIVVFGAVFGIVSVAFDSALFIMLSPRLQSYSNLSSVAKSSIISLLGKLFATDIATVSHFGAENMQTIQTPSSA
;
A
#
# COMPACT_ATOMS: atom_id res chain seq x y z
N MET A 1 26.19 1.05 13.37
CA MET A 1 24.94 1.00 12.57
C MET A 1 24.17 -0.30 12.84
N GLN A 2 24.82 -1.47 12.82
CA GLN A 2 24.23 -2.75 13.28
C GLN A 2 23.64 -2.70 14.71
N THR A 3 24.27 -2.00 15.65
CA THR A 3 23.84 -1.95 17.06
C THR A 3 22.55 -1.16 17.32
N HIS A 4 22.23 -0.15 16.50
CA HIS A 4 20.95 0.57 16.62
C HIS A 4 19.80 -0.22 15.98
N PHE A 5 20.03 -0.83 14.81
CA PHE A 5 19.08 -1.75 14.18
C PHE A 5 18.73 -2.93 15.08
N ILE A 6 19.74 -3.54 15.74
CA ILE A 6 19.53 -4.63 16.68
C ILE A 6 18.81 -4.18 17.95
N ASN A 7 19.02 -2.95 18.42
CA ASN A 7 18.27 -2.43 19.58
C ASN A 7 16.82 -2.06 19.22
N ASP A 8 16.54 -1.59 18.00
CA ASP A 8 15.17 -1.41 17.50
C ASP A 8 14.51 -2.77 17.18
N VAL A 9 15.30 -3.79 16.81
CA VAL A 9 14.87 -5.20 16.74
C VAL A 9 14.66 -5.79 18.14
N LYS A 10 15.36 -5.34 19.19
CA LYS A 10 14.98 -5.67 20.58
C LYS A 10 13.64 -5.04 20.93
N GLU A 11 13.29 -3.87 20.39
CA GLU A 11 11.93 -3.35 20.48
C GLU A 11 10.90 -4.18 19.68
N LEU A 12 11.31 -5.09 18.78
CA LEU A 12 10.40 -6.11 18.21
C LEU A 12 9.88 -7.12 19.26
N GLN A 13 10.41 -7.12 20.49
CA GLN A 13 9.74 -7.79 21.63
C GLN A 13 8.31 -7.25 21.84
N HIS A 14 8.07 -5.96 21.58
CA HIS A 14 6.75 -5.36 21.71
C HIS A 14 5.72 -5.92 20.72
N PRO A 15 5.94 -5.98 19.40
CA PRO A 15 5.00 -6.63 18.47
C PRO A 15 4.84 -8.14 18.71
N LEU A 16 5.89 -8.86 19.15
CA LEU A 16 5.76 -10.27 19.55
C LEU A 16 4.85 -10.45 20.78
N SER A 17 5.00 -9.57 21.78
CA SER A 17 4.11 -9.51 22.94
C SER A 17 2.69 -9.05 22.56
N ALA A 18 2.54 -8.21 21.54
CA ALA A 18 1.23 -7.77 21.05
C ALA A 18 0.51 -8.88 20.26
N MET A 19 1.25 -9.75 19.55
CA MET A 19 0.71 -10.89 18.80
C MET A 19 0.30 -12.08 19.66
N ARG A 20 0.61 -12.08 20.96
CA ARG A 20 0.31 -13.18 21.87
C ARG A 20 -0.42 -12.66 23.10
N VAL A 21 -1.57 -13.26 23.39
CA VAL A 21 -2.33 -12.95 24.59
C VAL A 21 -1.61 -13.40 25.86
N SER A 22 -1.55 -12.49 26.84
CA SER A 22 -1.12 -12.78 28.21
C SER A 22 -2.15 -12.28 29.22
N TRP A 23 -2.20 -12.92 30.38
CA TRP A 23 -2.94 -12.40 31.52
C TRP A 23 -2.18 -11.26 32.19
N TYR A 24 -2.88 -10.50 33.03
CA TYR A 24 -2.29 -9.36 33.77
C TYR A 24 -1.15 -9.78 34.70
N ASP A 25 -1.07 -11.07 35.06
CA ASP A 25 0.00 -11.68 35.84
C ASP A 25 1.16 -12.22 34.98
N GLY A 26 1.18 -11.91 33.68
CA GLY A 26 2.20 -12.34 32.72
C GLY A 26 2.11 -13.80 32.30
N LYS A 27 1.12 -14.56 32.80
CA LYS A 27 0.94 -15.97 32.44
C LYS A 27 0.25 -16.14 31.10
N PRO A 28 0.49 -17.26 30.39
CA PRO A 28 -0.19 -17.55 29.14
C PRO A 28 -1.70 -17.71 29.36
N ALA A 29 -2.50 -17.11 28.49
CA ALA A 29 -3.96 -17.24 28.54
C ALA A 29 -4.43 -18.54 27.88
N TRP A 30 -4.50 -19.61 28.68
CA TRP A 30 -5.03 -20.90 28.24
C TRP A 30 -6.44 -20.77 27.67
N GLY A 31 -6.70 -21.41 26.52
CA GLY A 31 -7.97 -21.33 25.79
C GLY A 31 -8.09 -20.17 24.80
N MET A 32 -7.20 -19.17 24.86
CA MET A 32 -7.18 -18.02 23.94
C MET A 32 -6.06 -18.15 22.88
N ARG A 33 -5.78 -19.37 22.42
CA ARG A 33 -4.74 -19.60 21.40
C ARG A 33 -5.08 -18.86 20.10
N GLY A 34 -4.11 -18.13 19.57
CA GLY A 34 -4.26 -17.33 18.35
C GLY A 34 -4.94 -15.99 18.59
N PHE A 35 -5.32 -15.62 19.81
CA PHE A 35 -5.74 -14.26 20.12
C PHE A 35 -4.52 -13.35 20.33
N MET A 36 -4.66 -12.12 19.86
CA MET A 36 -3.73 -11.03 20.14
C MET A 36 -3.91 -10.54 21.58
N ASN A 37 -2.99 -9.69 22.04
CA ASN A 37 -3.00 -9.20 23.42
C ASN A 37 -4.19 -8.28 23.75
N ASP A 38 -4.96 -7.86 22.74
CA ASP A 38 -6.23 -7.17 22.91
C ASP A 38 -7.38 -8.08 23.36
N LYS A 39 -7.17 -9.41 23.36
CA LYS A 39 -8.15 -10.46 23.75
C LYS A 39 -9.40 -10.51 22.89
N VAL A 40 -9.42 -9.79 21.77
CA VAL A 40 -10.58 -9.67 20.87
C VAL A 40 -10.22 -10.07 19.45
N SER A 41 -9.05 -9.63 18.97
CA SER A 41 -8.60 -9.93 17.63
C SER A 41 -7.90 -11.29 17.61
N ARG A 42 -8.26 -12.12 16.64
CA ARG A 42 -7.66 -13.43 16.40
C ARG A 42 -6.74 -13.37 15.19
N THR A 43 -5.49 -13.82 15.32
CA THR A 43 -4.56 -13.97 14.21
C THR A 43 -5.08 -15.01 13.23
N MET A 44 -5.05 -14.65 11.95
CA MET A 44 -5.39 -15.54 10.85
C MET A 44 -4.14 -16.33 10.48
N GLY A 45 -3.99 -17.54 11.06
CA GLY A 45 -2.78 -18.33 10.92
C GLY A 45 -1.63 -17.81 11.79
N TYR A 46 -0.41 -17.91 11.27
CA TYR A 46 0.80 -17.33 11.85
C TYR A 46 1.37 -16.23 10.93
N GLY A 47 2.05 -15.25 11.52
CA GLY A 47 2.77 -14.22 10.77
C GLY A 47 4.12 -14.71 10.26
N ILE A 48 4.74 -13.97 9.36
CA ILE A 48 6.09 -14.26 8.86
C ILE A 48 7.00 -13.04 8.96
N LEU A 49 8.29 -13.30 9.16
CA LEU A 49 9.38 -12.37 8.92
C LEU A 49 10.00 -12.74 7.57
N ARG A 50 9.79 -11.91 6.56
CA ARG A 50 10.26 -12.12 5.19
C ARG A 50 11.39 -11.17 4.86
N GLN A 51 12.43 -11.66 4.21
CA GLN A 51 13.60 -10.89 3.82
C GLN A 51 13.80 -10.94 2.32
N VAL A 52 14.06 -9.77 1.74
CA VAL A 52 14.44 -9.60 0.35
C VAL A 52 15.90 -9.17 0.30
N ARG A 53 16.67 -9.87 -0.55
CA ARG A 53 18.11 -9.68 -0.73
C ARG A 53 18.41 -9.26 -2.15
N SER A 54 19.52 -8.56 -2.35
CA SER A 54 20.04 -8.25 -3.68
C SER A 54 21.19 -9.18 -4.04
N VAL A 55 21.31 -9.51 -5.32
CA VAL A 55 22.52 -10.16 -5.83
C VAL A 55 23.69 -9.17 -5.72
N PRO A 56 24.83 -9.55 -5.15
CA PRO A 56 25.99 -8.66 -5.03
C PRO A 56 26.61 -8.37 -6.41
N ASN A 57 27.15 -7.16 -6.59
CA ASN A 57 27.92 -6.75 -7.77
C ASN A 57 27.22 -6.85 -9.14
N ARG A 58 25.89 -7.03 -9.19
CA ARG A 58 25.13 -7.02 -10.45
C ARG A 58 24.50 -5.67 -10.78
N ASN A 59 24.20 -4.89 -9.75
CA ASN A 59 23.30 -3.75 -9.86
C ASN A 59 24.08 -2.43 -10.06
N CYS A 60 25.40 -2.48 -9.85
CA CYS A 60 26.28 -1.34 -10.01
C CYS A 60 27.70 -1.79 -10.34
N GLY A 61 28.44 -0.90 -11.01
CA GLY A 61 29.84 -1.10 -11.37
C GLY A 61 30.75 -0.25 -10.49
N LEU A 62 31.85 -0.84 -10.04
CA LEU A 62 32.93 -0.09 -9.40
C LEU A 62 33.68 0.72 -10.45
N VAL A 63 33.95 1.98 -10.15
CA VAL A 63 34.84 2.80 -10.98
C VAL A 63 36.25 2.20 -10.89
N GLU A 64 36.92 1.99 -12.02
CA GLU A 64 38.22 1.31 -12.10
C GLU A 64 39.27 1.86 -11.11
N LYS A 65 39.28 3.19 -10.90
CA LYS A 65 40.19 3.86 -9.96
C LYS A 65 39.94 3.49 -8.48
N LEU A 66 38.74 3.05 -8.15
CA LEU A 66 38.32 2.67 -6.80
C LEU A 66 38.30 1.15 -6.59
N ALA A 67 38.57 0.35 -7.63
CA ALA A 67 38.59 -1.11 -7.56
C ALA A 67 39.67 -1.66 -6.60
N GLY A 68 40.72 -0.88 -6.31
CA GLY A 68 41.74 -1.26 -5.31
C GLY A 68 41.33 -1.04 -3.86
N TYR A 69 40.24 -0.30 -3.59
CA TYR A 69 39.77 0.03 -2.24
C TYR A 69 38.49 -0.69 -1.85
N PHE A 70 37.64 -1.03 -2.82
CA PHE A 70 36.34 -1.65 -2.58
C PHE A 70 36.21 -2.94 -3.36
N ASN A 71 35.77 -4.00 -2.67
CA ASN A 71 35.60 -5.33 -3.25
C ASN A 71 34.16 -5.60 -3.71
N ALA A 72 33.21 -4.77 -3.27
CA ALA A 72 31.80 -4.93 -3.56
C ALA A 72 31.12 -3.59 -3.83
N CYS A 73 30.09 -3.64 -4.68
CA CYS A 73 29.19 -2.54 -4.98
C CYS A 73 27.75 -3.04 -4.85
N GLU A 74 26.96 -2.21 -4.17
CA GLU A 74 25.56 -2.46 -3.90
C GLU A 74 24.70 -1.32 -4.45
N GLY A 75 23.74 -1.68 -5.29
CA GLY A 75 22.79 -0.75 -5.90
C GLY A 75 21.35 -1.04 -5.47
N TYR A 76 20.43 -0.24 -5.99
CA TYR A 76 19.00 -0.55 -5.91
C TYR A 76 18.74 -1.91 -6.55
N THR A 77 17.91 -2.71 -5.89
CA THR A 77 17.63 -4.08 -6.28
C THR A 77 16.72 -4.07 -7.49
N ARG A 78 15.61 -3.34 -7.42
CA ARG A 78 14.45 -3.53 -8.31
C ARG A 78 14.02 -5.01 -8.36
N GLU A 79 12.86 -5.29 -8.91
CA GLU A 79 12.40 -6.69 -9.08
C GLU A 79 13.40 -7.56 -9.89
N ARG A 80 14.24 -6.96 -10.74
CA ARG A 80 15.17 -7.68 -11.62
C ARG A 80 16.44 -8.20 -10.95
N PHE A 81 16.95 -7.53 -9.91
CA PHE A 81 18.21 -7.90 -9.27
C PHE A 81 18.03 -8.51 -7.88
N GLU A 82 16.80 -8.92 -7.55
CA GLU A 82 16.51 -9.71 -6.35
C GLU A 82 17.26 -11.06 -6.41
N ASP A 83 17.76 -11.47 -5.25
CA ASP A 83 18.41 -12.76 -5.09
C ASP A 83 17.36 -13.87 -4.92
N ASN A 84 17.25 -14.68 -5.97
CA ASN A 84 16.32 -15.82 -6.05
C ASN A 84 17.06 -17.15 -5.89
N THR A 85 18.24 -17.16 -5.26
CA THR A 85 19.02 -18.39 -5.06
C THR A 85 18.24 -19.38 -4.19
N PRO A 86 18.02 -20.63 -4.65
CA PRO A 86 17.08 -21.56 -3.99
C PRO A 86 17.36 -21.82 -2.51
N ALA A 87 18.64 -21.95 -2.14
CA ALA A 87 19.03 -22.20 -0.76
C ALA A 87 20.46 -21.74 -0.46
N TYR A 88 20.65 -21.25 0.77
CA TYR A 88 21.94 -20.88 1.32
C TYR A 88 22.31 -21.71 2.56
N SER A 89 23.60 -21.85 2.78
CA SER A 89 24.15 -22.24 4.08
C SER A 89 23.99 -21.12 5.10
N VAL A 90 24.05 -21.48 6.38
CA VAL A 90 23.89 -20.55 7.51
C VAL A 90 24.82 -19.33 7.38
N GLY A 91 24.23 -18.14 7.47
CA GLY A 91 24.92 -16.86 7.33
C GLY A 91 25.31 -16.48 5.90
N TRP A 92 24.54 -16.91 4.90
CA TRP A 92 24.69 -16.50 3.49
C TRP A 92 26.04 -16.83 2.83
N LYS A 93 26.76 -17.84 3.35
CA LYS A 93 28.14 -18.11 2.95
C LYS A 93 28.27 -18.72 1.56
N SER A 94 27.45 -19.72 1.26
CA SER A 94 27.51 -20.48 0.00
C SER A 94 26.14 -21.05 -0.32
N ALA A 95 25.82 -21.10 -1.63
CA ALA A 95 24.64 -21.79 -2.12
C ALA A 95 24.77 -23.29 -1.88
N VAL A 96 23.71 -23.92 -1.39
CA VAL A 96 23.65 -25.36 -1.07
C VAL A 96 22.38 -25.97 -1.65
N ASP A 97 22.29 -27.29 -1.65
CA ASP A 97 21.05 -27.97 -1.98
C ASP A 97 19.98 -27.72 -0.90
N ILE A 98 18.72 -27.67 -1.32
CA ILE A 98 17.57 -27.34 -0.46
C ILE A 98 17.46 -28.28 0.74
N ASN A 99 17.86 -29.55 0.57
CA ASN A 99 17.77 -30.57 1.62
C ASN A 99 18.77 -30.35 2.77
N ASP A 100 19.86 -29.64 2.51
CA ASP A 100 20.93 -29.39 3.50
C ASP A 100 20.76 -28.02 4.17
N ALA A 101 19.84 -27.19 3.67
CA ALA A 101 19.57 -25.86 4.19
C ALA A 101 18.53 -25.87 5.32
N GLN A 102 18.69 -24.94 6.27
CA GLN A 102 17.62 -24.66 7.22
C GLN A 102 16.50 -23.86 6.53
N PRO A 103 15.23 -24.00 6.95
CA PRO A 103 14.08 -23.34 6.31
C PRO A 103 14.22 -21.82 6.11
N GLN A 104 14.94 -21.15 7.03
CA GLN A 104 15.16 -19.70 7.01
C GLN A 104 16.08 -19.22 5.88
N TYR A 105 16.85 -20.13 5.30
CA TYR A 105 17.79 -19.87 4.21
C TYR A 105 17.31 -20.47 2.88
N ILE A 106 16.07 -20.96 2.82
CA ILE A 106 15.41 -21.42 1.59
C ILE A 106 14.60 -20.26 1.01
N TYR A 107 14.73 -20.04 -0.30
CA TYR A 107 13.97 -19.03 -1.03
C TYR A 107 12.57 -19.55 -1.37
N TYR A 108 11.56 -18.74 -1.05
CA TYR A 108 10.17 -19.01 -1.43
C TYR A 108 9.72 -18.02 -2.51
N SER A 109 9.11 -18.52 -3.58
CA SER A 109 8.59 -17.68 -4.66
C SER A 109 7.35 -16.90 -4.21
N GLN A 110 7.00 -15.87 -4.98
CA GLN A 110 5.82 -15.06 -4.74
C GLN A 110 4.53 -15.90 -4.74
N GLU A 111 4.42 -16.90 -5.63
CA GLU A 111 3.26 -17.79 -5.70
C GLU A 111 3.18 -18.71 -4.48
N ALA A 112 4.32 -19.21 -4.02
CA ALA A 112 4.40 -20.08 -2.84
C ALA A 112 3.97 -19.33 -1.56
N LEU A 113 4.34 -18.06 -1.43
CA LEU A 113 3.92 -17.20 -0.32
C LEU A 113 2.58 -16.49 -0.57
N GLN A 114 1.95 -16.69 -1.73
CA GLN A 114 0.74 -15.98 -2.15
C GLN A 114 0.87 -14.45 -2.04
N GLY A 115 2.08 -13.93 -2.24
CA GLY A 115 2.42 -12.53 -2.05
C GLY A 115 2.12 -11.65 -3.24
N THR A 116 2.05 -10.36 -3.00
CA THR A 116 1.99 -9.32 -4.03
C THR A 116 3.20 -8.39 -3.90
N THR A 117 3.56 -7.73 -4.99
CA THR A 117 4.68 -6.79 -5.03
C THR A 117 4.40 -5.61 -4.09
N PHE A 118 5.34 -5.33 -3.18
CA PHE A 118 5.31 -4.17 -2.32
C PHE A 118 6.00 -2.99 -3.02
N TYR A 119 5.23 -1.92 -3.24
CA TYR A 119 5.77 -0.67 -3.77
C TYR A 119 6.23 0.22 -2.62
N GLY A 120 7.53 0.18 -2.39
CA GLY A 120 8.21 0.92 -1.36
C GLY A 120 8.46 2.38 -1.67
N THR A 121 9.07 3.08 -0.72
CA THR A 121 9.49 4.48 -0.93
C THR A 121 10.74 4.59 -1.78
N HIS A 122 11.65 3.61 -1.65
CA HIS A 122 12.94 3.62 -2.31
C HIS A 122 13.07 2.58 -3.44
N ASP A 123 12.33 1.47 -3.37
CA ASP A 123 12.38 0.41 -4.37
C ASP A 123 11.05 -0.38 -4.42
N ALA A 124 10.90 -1.25 -5.42
CA ALA A 124 9.81 -2.21 -5.49
C ALA A 124 10.34 -3.61 -5.19
N TYR A 125 9.64 -4.33 -4.31
CA TYR A 125 10.05 -5.65 -3.82
C TYR A 125 8.99 -6.69 -4.17
N THR A 126 9.38 -7.84 -4.72
CA THR A 126 8.43 -8.91 -5.01
C THR A 126 7.86 -9.53 -3.74
N GLY A 127 6.78 -10.30 -3.89
CA GLY A 127 6.15 -11.03 -2.78
C GLY A 127 6.94 -12.25 -2.31
N GLY A 128 8.07 -12.58 -2.95
CA GLY A 128 8.96 -13.69 -2.59
C GLY A 128 10.01 -13.33 -1.54
N GLY A 129 10.87 -14.29 -1.19
CA GLY A 129 12.03 -14.06 -0.32
C GLY A 129 12.35 -15.21 0.63
N TYR A 130 13.27 -14.94 1.55
CA TYR A 130 13.68 -15.84 2.64
C TYR A 130 12.79 -15.59 3.87
N VAL A 131 12.36 -16.65 4.55
CA VAL A 131 11.28 -16.53 5.54
C VAL A 131 11.61 -17.21 6.87
N GLN A 132 11.41 -16.47 7.97
CA GLN A 132 11.28 -17.02 9.33
C GLN A 132 9.81 -16.95 9.75
N THR A 133 9.23 -18.09 10.11
CA THR A 133 7.84 -18.17 10.58
C THR A 133 7.69 -17.62 11.99
N LEU A 134 6.60 -16.90 12.27
CA LEU A 134 6.24 -16.38 13.59
C LEU A 134 5.25 -17.33 14.31
N ASN A 135 5.56 -18.63 14.25
CA ASN A 135 4.84 -19.69 14.92
C ASN A 135 5.49 -20.03 16.28
N GLY A 136 4.73 -20.62 17.19
CA GLY A 136 5.25 -21.03 18.50
C GLY A 136 5.07 -19.99 19.60
N SER A 137 5.71 -20.29 20.73
CA SER A 137 5.70 -19.48 21.96
C SER A 137 6.59 -18.24 21.83
N ALA A 138 6.38 -17.25 22.70
CA ALA A 138 7.22 -16.05 22.72
C ALA A 138 8.70 -16.39 23.01
N GLU A 139 8.96 -17.40 23.85
CA GLU A 139 10.32 -17.85 24.19
C GLU A 139 11.00 -18.56 23.01
N GLU A 140 10.26 -19.39 22.28
CA GLU A 140 10.75 -20.07 21.07
C GLU A 140 11.14 -19.04 19.99
N LEU A 141 10.28 -18.04 19.76
CA LEU A 141 10.56 -16.97 18.81
C LEU A 141 11.74 -16.10 19.26
N HIS A 142 11.85 -15.79 20.55
CA HIS A 142 12.98 -15.04 21.08
C HIS A 142 14.31 -15.80 20.88
N THR A 143 14.30 -17.11 21.11
CA THR A 143 15.47 -17.98 20.87
C THR A 143 15.80 -18.03 19.38
N ALA A 144 14.79 -18.13 18.51
CA ALA A 144 14.97 -18.12 17.06
C ALA A 144 15.57 -16.80 16.57
N PHE A 145 15.09 -15.64 17.04
CA PHE A 145 15.65 -14.33 16.65
C PHE A 145 17.07 -14.13 17.17
N THR A 146 17.34 -14.53 18.41
CA THR A 146 18.70 -14.47 18.97
C THR A 146 19.67 -15.36 18.17
N ARG A 147 19.19 -16.48 17.65
CA ARG A 147 19.98 -17.34 16.75
C ARG A 147 20.22 -16.64 15.40
N LEU A 148 19.17 -16.14 14.75
CA LEU A 148 19.28 -15.44 13.46
C LEU A 148 20.18 -14.20 13.53
N GLU A 149 20.15 -13.49 14.65
CA GLU A 149 21.06 -12.38 14.94
C GLU A 149 22.51 -12.86 14.97
N LYS A 150 22.82 -13.92 15.73
CA LYS A 150 24.17 -14.51 15.81
C LYS A 150 24.66 -15.05 14.47
N GLU A 151 23.75 -15.51 13.63
CA GLU A 151 24.05 -16.03 12.29
C GLU A 151 24.18 -14.92 11.23
N ASN A 152 23.97 -13.64 11.58
CA ASN A 152 23.90 -12.52 10.64
C ASN A 152 22.88 -12.74 9.52
N TRP A 153 21.68 -13.21 9.86
CA TRP A 153 20.60 -13.38 8.87
C TRP A 153 20.26 -12.06 8.17
N ILE A 154 20.39 -10.93 8.86
CA ILE A 154 20.30 -9.59 8.27
C ILE A 154 21.71 -9.02 8.16
N ASP A 155 22.16 -8.81 6.93
CA ASP A 155 23.50 -8.34 6.57
C ASP A 155 23.43 -7.22 5.50
N GLU A 156 24.59 -6.83 4.97
CA GLU A 156 24.73 -5.76 3.96
C GLU A 156 23.93 -6.04 2.68
N GLY A 157 23.81 -7.31 2.26
CA GLY A 157 23.05 -7.70 1.08
C GLY A 157 21.53 -7.62 1.24
N THR A 158 21.05 -7.31 2.45
CA THR A 158 19.62 -7.21 2.75
C THR A 158 19.05 -5.86 2.34
N ARG A 159 17.87 -5.87 1.70
CA ARG A 159 17.28 -4.68 1.10
C ARG A 159 15.93 -4.32 1.67
N ALA A 160 15.15 -5.33 2.04
CA ALA A 160 13.94 -5.11 2.80
C ALA A 160 13.66 -6.28 3.74
N VAL A 161 13.09 -5.96 4.89
CA VAL A 161 12.58 -6.94 5.84
C VAL A 161 11.12 -6.59 6.13
N PHE A 162 10.25 -7.58 6.00
CA PHE A 162 8.81 -7.45 6.17
C PHE A 162 8.33 -8.30 7.33
N ILE A 163 7.52 -7.71 8.19
CA ILE A 163 6.71 -8.44 9.18
C ILE A 163 5.28 -8.42 8.68
N GLU A 164 4.78 -9.60 8.32
CA GLU A 164 3.50 -9.77 7.65
C GLU A 164 2.61 -10.70 8.46
N PHE A 165 1.45 -10.20 8.88
CA PHE A 165 0.43 -11.01 9.54
C PHE A 165 -0.95 -10.42 9.34
N SER A 166 -1.98 -11.25 9.52
CA SER A 166 -3.37 -10.83 9.45
C SER A 166 -4.09 -11.16 10.75
N ALA A 167 -5.03 -10.30 11.13
CA ALA A 167 -5.87 -10.47 12.30
C ALA A 167 -7.33 -10.23 11.94
N TYR A 168 -8.24 -10.88 12.65
CA TYR A 168 -9.68 -10.72 12.50
C TYR A 168 -10.30 -10.35 13.83
N ASN A 169 -11.01 -9.23 13.84
CA ASN A 169 -11.75 -8.78 15.00
C ASN A 169 -13.21 -9.24 14.87
N VAL A 170 -13.64 -10.10 15.78
CA VAL A 170 -14.98 -10.68 15.77
C VAL A 170 -16.06 -9.65 16.11
N GLN A 171 -15.75 -8.67 16.98
CA GLN A 171 -16.73 -7.68 17.45
C GLN A 171 -17.12 -6.69 16.34
N THR A 172 -16.14 -6.28 15.54
CA THR A 172 -16.38 -5.37 14.42
C THR A 172 -16.58 -6.11 13.09
N ASN A 173 -16.32 -7.42 13.02
CA ASN A 173 -16.30 -8.22 11.79
C ASN A 173 -15.38 -7.60 10.72
N HIS A 174 -14.15 -7.24 11.11
CA HIS A 174 -13.15 -6.68 10.19
C HIS A 174 -11.85 -7.49 10.26
N PHE A 175 -11.23 -7.64 9.09
CA PHE A 175 -9.89 -8.18 8.93
C PHE A 175 -8.90 -7.02 8.86
N SER A 176 -7.82 -7.14 9.60
CA SER A 176 -6.67 -6.23 9.56
C SER A 176 -5.53 -6.97 8.90
N VAL A 177 -5.12 -6.53 7.72
CA VAL A 177 -3.94 -7.01 7.01
C VAL A 177 -2.79 -6.05 7.34
N ILE A 178 -1.79 -6.56 8.03
CA ILE A 178 -0.70 -5.76 8.60
C ILE A 178 0.61 -6.17 7.91
N GLN A 179 1.28 -5.18 7.35
CA GLN A 179 2.58 -5.31 6.72
C GLN A 179 3.48 -4.18 7.23
N LEU A 180 4.48 -4.54 8.02
CA LEU A 180 5.51 -3.62 8.49
C LEU A 180 6.75 -3.85 7.64
N ALA A 181 7.21 -2.83 6.92
CA ALA A 181 8.37 -2.90 6.04
C ALA A 181 9.53 -2.10 6.64
N LEU A 182 10.73 -2.66 6.58
CA LEU A 182 11.99 -2.01 6.91
C LEU A 182 12.83 -2.01 5.64
N GLU A 183 12.91 -0.87 4.95
CA GLU A 183 13.72 -0.72 3.75
C GLU A 183 15.17 -0.36 4.13
N MET A 184 16.12 -1.06 3.53
CA MET A 184 17.56 -0.86 3.68
C MET A 184 18.16 -0.56 2.30
N PRO A 185 17.99 0.68 1.80
CA PRO A 185 18.63 1.10 0.57
C PRO A 185 20.17 1.00 0.65
N PRO A 186 20.86 0.98 -0.50
CA PRO A 186 22.30 0.67 -0.59
C PRO A 186 23.23 1.65 0.16
N PHE A 187 22.72 2.81 0.61
CA PHE A 187 23.48 3.77 1.40
C PHE A 187 23.45 3.49 2.92
N GLY A 188 22.84 2.37 3.35
CA GLY A 188 23.00 1.82 4.70
C GLY A 188 22.04 2.35 5.78
N THR A 189 21.12 3.24 5.43
CA THR A 189 20.07 3.73 6.34
C THR A 189 18.86 2.79 6.33
N VAL A 190 18.10 2.76 7.42
CA VAL A 190 16.86 1.97 7.55
C VAL A 190 15.64 2.90 7.52
N PHE A 191 14.63 2.57 6.71
CA PHE A 191 13.38 3.32 6.59
C PHE A 191 12.19 2.44 6.96
N PRO A 192 11.59 2.64 8.16
CA PRO A 192 10.40 1.89 8.56
C PRO A 192 9.14 2.47 7.91
N THR A 193 8.29 1.59 7.40
CA THR A 193 6.96 1.92 6.86
C THR A 193 5.93 0.93 7.40
N ALA A 194 4.82 1.44 7.94
CA ALA A 194 3.72 0.61 8.41
C ALA A 194 2.52 0.72 7.45
N SER A 195 2.08 -0.41 6.91
CA SER A 195 0.85 -0.52 6.12
C SER A 195 -0.16 -1.36 6.88
N ILE A 196 -1.24 -0.73 7.32
CA ILE A 196 -2.33 -1.38 8.05
C ILE A 196 -3.61 -1.15 7.25
N GLN A 197 -4.19 -2.24 6.75
CA GLN A 197 -5.36 -2.19 5.88
C GLN A 197 -6.51 -2.95 6.52
N ILE A 198 -7.59 -2.23 6.80
CA ILE A 198 -8.77 -2.77 7.47
C ILE A 198 -9.84 -3.03 6.41
N VAL A 199 -10.24 -4.29 6.25
CA VAL A 199 -11.17 -4.73 5.21
C VAL A 199 -12.25 -5.66 5.79
N ARG A 200 -13.48 -5.53 5.29
CA ARG A 200 -14.58 -6.44 5.60
C ARG A 200 -14.69 -7.50 4.51
N LEU A 201 -14.20 -8.71 4.80
CA LEU A 201 -14.24 -9.84 3.87
C LEU A 201 -15.53 -10.66 4.04
N LEU A 202 -16.05 -10.79 5.27
CA LEU A 202 -17.25 -11.55 5.55
C LEU A 202 -18.45 -10.61 5.74
N ASN A 203 -19.46 -10.73 4.86
CA ASN A 203 -20.66 -9.89 4.94
C ASN A 203 -21.79 -10.55 5.76
N ASP A 204 -21.84 -11.88 5.82
CA ASP A 204 -23.01 -12.65 6.30
C ASP A 204 -23.09 -12.91 7.82
N ALA A 205 -22.17 -12.38 8.62
CA ALA A 205 -22.12 -12.67 10.06
C ALA A 205 -23.12 -11.88 10.91
N ASP A 206 -23.64 -10.75 10.42
CA ASP A 206 -24.57 -9.90 11.16
C ASP A 206 -26.02 -10.22 10.78
N GLY A 207 -26.94 -10.23 11.75
CA GLY A 207 -28.39 -10.41 11.54
C GLY A 207 -29.09 -9.39 10.61
N ARG A 208 -28.33 -8.47 10.01
CA ARG A 208 -28.74 -7.55 8.93
C ARG A 208 -28.43 -8.08 7.52
N GLY A 209 -27.85 -9.27 7.39
CA GLY A 209 -27.42 -9.87 6.12
C GLY A 209 -28.51 -9.85 5.05
N SER A 210 -29.76 -10.15 5.40
CA SER A 210 -30.89 -10.18 4.44
C SER A 210 -31.09 -8.87 3.66
N ILE A 211 -30.97 -7.71 4.32
CA ILE A 211 -31.10 -6.41 3.65
C ILE A 211 -29.90 -6.15 2.73
N VAL A 212 -28.70 -6.51 3.18
CA VAL A 212 -27.47 -6.34 2.40
C VAL A 212 -27.53 -7.21 1.15
N THR A 213 -27.92 -8.48 1.27
CA THR A 213 -28.10 -9.38 0.13
C THR A 213 -29.15 -8.85 -0.84
N LEU A 214 -30.27 -8.31 -0.36
CA LEU A 214 -31.27 -7.69 -1.23
C LEU A 214 -30.68 -6.51 -2.02
N CYS A 215 -29.93 -5.63 -1.37
CA CYS A 215 -29.25 -4.51 -2.02
C CYS A 215 -28.19 -4.98 -3.03
N GLU A 216 -27.44 -6.04 -2.74
CA GLU A 216 -26.46 -6.64 -3.65
C GLU A 216 -27.13 -7.22 -4.90
N VAL A 217 -28.28 -7.90 -4.75
CA VAL A 217 -29.06 -8.42 -5.89
C VAL A 217 -29.58 -7.26 -6.75
N LEU A 218 -30.16 -6.22 -6.14
CA LEU A 218 -30.63 -5.04 -6.86
C LEU A 218 -29.50 -4.32 -7.60
N TYR A 219 -28.33 -4.17 -6.96
CA TYR A 219 -27.16 -3.57 -7.57
C TYR A 219 -26.63 -4.40 -8.74
N THR A 220 -26.63 -5.72 -8.62
CA THR A 220 -26.23 -6.63 -9.71
C THR A 220 -27.15 -6.48 -10.92
N LEU A 221 -28.47 -6.42 -10.71
CA LEU A 221 -29.43 -6.16 -11.78
C LEU A 221 -29.20 -4.80 -12.45
N LEU A 222 -28.90 -3.75 -11.66
CA LEU A 222 -28.56 -2.42 -12.18
C LEU A 222 -27.30 -2.46 -13.05
N CYS A 223 -26.26 -3.19 -12.62
CA CYS A 223 -25.00 -3.33 -13.37
C CYS A 223 -25.19 -4.01 -14.73
N ILE A 224 -26.23 -4.84 -14.89
CA ILE A 224 -26.57 -5.48 -16.16
C ILE A 224 -27.48 -4.56 -16.99
N PHE A 225 -28.46 -3.91 -16.36
CA PHE A 225 -29.42 -3.05 -17.05
C PHE A 225 -28.79 -1.79 -17.65
N LEU A 226 -27.92 -1.10 -16.90
CA LEU A 226 -27.28 0.14 -17.34
C LEU A 226 -26.51 0.01 -18.68
N PRO A 227 -25.59 -0.96 -18.85
CA PRO A 227 -24.86 -1.12 -20.11
C PRO A 227 -25.78 -1.56 -21.26
N LEU A 228 -26.80 -2.39 -21.01
CA LEU A 228 -27.77 -2.77 -22.04
C LEU A 228 -28.54 -1.56 -22.56
N ASN A 229 -28.97 -0.67 -21.65
CA ASN A 229 -29.64 0.58 -22.02
C ASN A 229 -28.73 1.50 -22.84
N GLU A 230 -27.48 1.67 -22.44
CA GLU A 230 -26.54 2.51 -23.21
C GLU A 230 -26.17 1.89 -24.56
N LEU A 231 -26.05 0.57 -24.66
CA LEU A 231 -25.81 -0.11 -25.94
C LEU A 231 -27.00 0.06 -26.90
N PHE A 232 -28.22 -0.03 -26.37
CA PHE A 232 -29.44 0.23 -27.13
C PHE A 232 -29.46 1.68 -27.65
N MET A 233 -29.21 2.66 -26.78
CA MET A 233 -29.14 4.07 -27.19
C MET A 233 -28.07 4.33 -28.26
N LEU A 234 -26.90 3.69 -28.12
CA LEU A 234 -25.81 3.83 -29.09
C LEU A 234 -26.18 3.23 -30.46
N PHE A 235 -26.91 2.11 -30.48
CA PHE A 235 -27.38 1.48 -31.71
C PHE A 235 -28.45 2.30 -32.42
N PHE A 236 -29.41 2.88 -31.68
CA PHE A 236 -30.52 3.63 -32.25
C PHE A 236 -30.15 5.06 -32.69
N ASP A 237 -29.42 5.82 -31.85
CA ASP A 237 -29.06 7.21 -32.17
C ASP A 237 -27.82 7.34 -33.08
N GLY A 238 -27.10 6.23 -33.27
CA GLY A 238 -25.85 6.16 -34.01
C GLY A 238 -24.65 6.71 -33.22
N PRO A 239 -23.45 6.11 -33.39
CA PRO A 239 -22.30 6.39 -32.52
C PRO A 239 -21.78 7.83 -32.61
N ARG A 240 -21.87 8.46 -33.79
CA ARG A 240 -21.36 9.82 -34.00
C ARG A 240 -22.16 10.88 -33.25
N LYS A 241 -23.48 10.76 -33.24
CA LYS A 241 -24.36 11.72 -32.54
C LYS A 241 -24.28 11.51 -31.04
N TYR A 242 -24.22 10.26 -30.61
CA TYR A 242 -24.11 9.89 -29.20
C TYR A 242 -22.83 10.44 -28.55
N LEU A 243 -21.68 10.33 -29.23
CA LEU A 243 -20.38 10.78 -28.72
C LEU A 243 -20.17 12.30 -28.73
N LEU A 244 -21.10 13.10 -29.26
CA LEU A 244 -20.98 14.56 -29.21
C LEU A 244 -21.46 15.16 -27.87
N SER A 245 -22.23 14.40 -27.07
CA SER A 245 -22.80 14.89 -25.82
C SER A 245 -21.93 14.51 -24.61
N PHE A 246 -21.58 15.51 -23.80
CA PHE A 246 -20.84 15.30 -22.54
C PHE A 246 -21.55 14.29 -21.60
N TRP A 247 -22.88 14.36 -21.50
CA TRP A 247 -23.63 13.50 -20.58
C TRP A 247 -23.67 12.03 -21.01
N ASN A 248 -23.57 11.78 -22.31
CA ASN A 248 -23.49 10.43 -22.85
C ASN A 248 -22.14 9.77 -22.48
N TYR A 249 -21.05 10.53 -22.46
CA TYR A 249 -19.78 10.03 -21.92
C TYR A 249 -19.85 9.65 -20.44
N ILE A 250 -20.58 10.43 -19.63
CA ILE A 250 -20.78 10.10 -18.21
C ILE A 250 -21.60 8.82 -18.05
N ASN A 251 -22.65 8.64 -18.86
CA ASN A 251 -23.42 7.40 -18.85
C ASN A 251 -22.58 6.19 -19.27
N LEU A 252 -21.76 6.34 -20.30
CA LEU A 252 -20.82 5.29 -20.75
C LEU A 252 -19.80 4.95 -19.67
N ALA A 253 -19.25 5.95 -18.98
CA ALA A 253 -18.34 5.74 -17.85
C ALA A 253 -19.02 4.98 -16.71
N ILE A 254 -20.25 5.37 -16.32
CA ILE A 254 -21.04 4.66 -15.30
C ILE A 254 -21.24 3.19 -15.72
N ALA A 255 -21.65 2.93 -16.95
CA ALA A 255 -21.87 1.57 -17.45
C ALA A 255 -20.58 0.74 -17.46
N ALA A 256 -19.46 1.30 -17.92
CA ALA A 256 -18.17 0.62 -17.96
C ALA A 256 -17.65 0.27 -16.56
N PHE A 257 -17.67 1.22 -15.63
CA PHE A 257 -17.23 0.99 -14.25
C PHE A 257 -18.21 0.12 -13.46
N ALA A 258 -19.50 0.12 -13.79
CA ALA A 258 -20.47 -0.81 -13.19
C ALA A 258 -20.14 -2.26 -13.55
N ILE A 259 -19.86 -2.55 -14.83
CA ILE A 259 -19.40 -3.89 -15.26
C ILE A 259 -18.07 -4.24 -14.57
N ALA A 260 -17.09 -3.32 -14.55
CA ALA A 260 -15.81 -3.56 -13.89
C ALA A 260 -15.99 -3.88 -12.39
N SER A 261 -16.89 -3.18 -11.71
CA SER A 261 -17.22 -3.43 -10.30
C SER A 261 -17.84 -4.81 -10.10
N LEU A 262 -18.73 -5.26 -11.00
CA LEU A 262 -19.35 -6.58 -10.94
C LEU A 262 -18.31 -7.69 -11.16
N VAL A 263 -17.44 -7.53 -12.15
CA VAL A 263 -16.34 -8.48 -12.39
C VAL A 263 -15.41 -8.55 -11.18
N SER A 264 -15.03 -7.40 -10.61
CA SER A 264 -14.21 -7.35 -9.39
C SER A 264 -14.90 -8.00 -8.19
N TYR A 265 -16.22 -7.86 -8.07
CA TYR A 265 -17.02 -8.50 -7.02
C TYR A 265 -16.98 -10.04 -7.11
N VAL A 266 -17.10 -10.59 -8.33
CA VAL A 266 -17.01 -12.05 -8.55
C VAL A 266 -15.62 -12.57 -8.18
N TYR A 267 -14.54 -11.92 -8.64
CA TYR A 267 -13.17 -12.32 -8.28
C TYR A 267 -12.91 -12.24 -6.78
N ARG A 268 -13.40 -11.17 -6.14
CA ARG A 268 -13.37 -11.02 -4.68
C ARG A 268 -14.04 -12.21 -3.99
N GLN A 269 -15.24 -12.59 -4.42
CA GLN A 269 -15.98 -13.69 -3.79
C GLN A 269 -15.25 -15.04 -3.91
N ILE A 270 -14.68 -15.32 -5.08
CA ILE A 270 -13.86 -16.52 -5.31
C ILE A 270 -12.66 -16.52 -4.35
N GLY A 271 -11.91 -15.42 -4.27
CA GLY A 271 -10.73 -15.32 -3.41
C GLY A 271 -11.04 -15.44 -1.91
N ILE A 272 -12.21 -14.96 -1.47
CA ILE A 272 -12.68 -15.11 -0.08
C ILE A 272 -13.06 -16.56 0.20
N ASN A 273 -13.82 -17.21 -0.69
CA ASN A 273 -14.24 -18.60 -0.52
C ASN A 273 -13.02 -19.54 -0.42
N GLU A 274 -11.99 -19.30 -1.23
CA GLU A 274 -10.71 -20.03 -1.16
C GLU A 274 -10.01 -19.84 0.20
N ALA A 275 -9.92 -18.60 0.69
CA ALA A 275 -9.29 -18.30 1.98
C ALA A 275 -10.04 -18.94 3.16
N VAL A 276 -11.37 -18.89 3.14
CA VAL A 276 -12.22 -19.51 4.17
C VAL A 276 -12.11 -21.03 4.13
N ALA A 277 -12.07 -21.64 2.94
CA ALA A 277 -11.89 -23.09 2.79
C ALA A 277 -10.53 -23.53 3.36
N LEU A 278 -9.46 -22.79 3.07
CA LEU A 278 -8.12 -23.05 3.61
C LEU A 278 -8.07 -22.90 5.13
N PHE A 279 -8.69 -21.85 5.67
CA PHE A 279 -8.78 -21.62 7.12
C PHE A 279 -9.52 -22.78 7.81
N THR A 280 -10.64 -23.22 7.24
CA THR A 280 -11.46 -24.31 7.78
C THR A 280 -10.72 -25.65 7.72
N ALA A 281 -10.03 -25.95 6.61
CA ALA A 281 -9.27 -27.20 6.45
C ALA A 281 -8.09 -27.31 7.43
N THR A 282 -7.49 -26.18 7.82
CA THR A 282 -6.28 -26.13 8.64
C THR A 282 -6.54 -25.76 10.09
N ASN A 283 -7.81 -25.61 10.48
CA ASN A 283 -8.24 -25.10 11.79
C ASN A 283 -7.56 -23.77 12.18
N GLY A 284 -7.20 -22.96 11.19
CA GLY A 284 -6.50 -21.69 11.37
C GLY A 284 -5.06 -21.78 11.89
N ASN A 285 -4.40 -22.95 11.78
CA ASN A 285 -3.00 -23.13 12.22
C ASN A 285 -1.97 -23.02 11.08
N SER A 286 -2.42 -22.92 9.82
CA SER A 286 -1.54 -22.75 8.65
C SER A 286 -1.22 -21.29 8.38
N TYR A 287 -0.22 -21.04 7.52
CA TYR A 287 0.04 -19.69 7.00
C TYR A 287 -1.09 -19.29 6.06
N ILE A 288 -1.72 -18.15 6.35
CA ILE A 288 -2.80 -17.60 5.52
C ILE A 288 -2.50 -16.14 5.27
N ARG A 289 -2.11 -15.84 4.03
CA ARG A 289 -1.87 -14.47 3.57
C ARG A 289 -3.15 -13.92 2.95
N LEU A 290 -3.62 -12.76 3.44
CA LEU A 290 -4.87 -12.14 2.99
C LEU A 290 -4.65 -10.94 2.06
N ASP A 291 -3.41 -10.71 1.61
CA ASP A 291 -3.03 -9.57 0.77
C ASP A 291 -3.85 -9.56 -0.52
N ARG A 292 -3.93 -10.69 -1.24
CA ARG A 292 -4.73 -10.79 -2.47
C ARG A 292 -6.21 -10.47 -2.22
N GLN A 293 -6.78 -10.97 -1.14
CA GLN A 293 -8.18 -10.73 -0.78
C GLN A 293 -8.43 -9.26 -0.43
N ARG A 294 -7.48 -8.62 0.27
CA ARG A 294 -7.47 -7.17 0.52
C ARG A 294 -7.43 -6.39 -0.79
N ASP A 295 -6.55 -6.74 -1.73
CA ASP A 295 -6.41 -6.05 -3.02
C ASP A 295 -7.72 -6.11 -3.81
N LEU A 296 -8.32 -7.31 -3.90
CA LEU A 296 -9.60 -7.51 -4.58
C LEU A 296 -10.73 -6.69 -3.92
N GLN A 297 -10.75 -6.58 -2.58
CA GLN A 297 -11.70 -5.73 -1.86
C GLN A 297 -11.48 -4.24 -2.17
N LEU A 298 -10.25 -3.77 -2.13
CA LEU A 298 -9.92 -2.36 -2.38
C LEU A 298 -10.22 -1.97 -3.83
N ASN A 299 -9.93 -2.85 -4.79
CA ASN A 299 -10.26 -2.65 -6.19
C ASN A 299 -11.78 -2.58 -6.42
N PHE A 300 -12.54 -3.49 -5.78
CA PHE A 300 -14.00 -3.44 -5.83
C PHE A 300 -14.54 -2.11 -5.28
N LEU A 301 -14.06 -1.68 -4.11
CA LEU A 301 -14.46 -0.41 -3.49
C LEU A 301 -14.07 0.79 -4.36
N ALA A 302 -12.91 0.76 -5.02
CA ALA A 302 -12.46 1.81 -5.92
C ALA A 302 -13.41 1.94 -7.12
N PHE A 303 -13.75 0.84 -7.80
CA PHE A 303 -14.69 0.87 -8.92
C PHE A 303 -16.08 1.32 -8.49
N LEU A 304 -16.58 0.80 -7.36
CA LEU A 304 -17.86 1.24 -6.80
C LEU A 304 -17.86 2.73 -6.47
N SER A 305 -16.78 3.26 -5.89
CA SER A 305 -16.64 4.68 -5.56
C SER A 305 -16.67 5.56 -6.82
N ILE A 306 -16.05 5.10 -7.91
CA ILE A 306 -16.08 5.80 -9.20
C ILE A 306 -17.50 5.81 -9.78
N VAL A 307 -18.21 4.67 -9.73
CA VAL A 307 -19.63 4.60 -10.17
C VAL A 307 -20.50 5.56 -9.37
N VAL A 308 -20.37 5.57 -8.05
CA VAL A 308 -21.11 6.48 -7.16
C VAL A 308 -20.78 7.93 -7.49
N PHE A 309 -19.50 8.28 -7.66
CA PHE A 309 -19.06 9.63 -8.01
C PHE A 309 -19.72 10.13 -9.31
N PHE A 310 -19.67 9.34 -10.39
CA PHE A 310 -20.30 9.73 -11.64
C PHE A 310 -21.83 9.76 -11.55
N THR A 311 -22.44 8.89 -10.74
CA THR A 311 -23.88 8.91 -10.48
C THR A 311 -24.30 10.19 -9.74
N CYS A 312 -23.53 10.61 -8.73
CA CYS A 312 -23.71 11.89 -8.05
C CYS A 312 -23.56 13.06 -9.02
N MET A 313 -22.58 13.01 -9.93
CA MET A 313 -22.44 14.04 -10.97
C MET A 313 -23.62 14.05 -11.94
N LYS A 314 -24.17 12.88 -12.30
CA LYS A 314 -25.39 12.75 -13.13
C LYS A 314 -26.62 13.33 -12.44
N MET A 315 -26.70 13.29 -11.11
CA MET A 315 -27.77 13.93 -10.34
C MET A 315 -27.85 15.43 -10.62
N ILE A 316 -26.73 16.11 -10.86
CA ILE A 316 -26.71 17.54 -11.24
C ILE A 316 -27.51 17.77 -12.53
N ASN A 317 -27.45 16.85 -13.51
CA ASN A 317 -28.22 16.96 -14.74
C ASN A 317 -29.72 16.88 -14.49
N VAL A 318 -30.15 15.95 -13.61
CA VAL A 318 -31.56 15.79 -13.23
C VAL A 318 -32.07 17.04 -12.51
N LEU A 319 -31.24 17.65 -11.65
CA LEU A 319 -31.58 18.86 -10.91
C LEU A 319 -31.65 20.13 -11.77
N ARG A 320 -31.19 20.10 -13.03
CA ARG A 320 -31.33 21.24 -13.97
C ARG A 320 -32.78 21.63 -14.24
N PHE A 321 -33.76 20.79 -13.89
CA PHE A 321 -35.18 21.14 -13.93
C PHE A 321 -35.50 22.38 -13.09
N ASN A 322 -34.75 22.63 -12.01
CA ASN A 322 -34.87 23.88 -11.27
C ASN A 322 -34.22 25.02 -12.06
N ARG A 323 -34.99 26.06 -12.40
CA ARG A 323 -34.55 27.23 -13.18
C ARG A 323 -33.25 27.86 -12.67
N ARG A 324 -33.05 27.93 -11.34
CA ARG A 324 -31.81 28.50 -10.76
C ARG A 324 -30.58 27.64 -11.05
N ILE A 325 -30.71 26.32 -10.91
CA ILE A 325 -29.62 25.36 -11.17
C ILE A 325 -29.35 25.24 -12.67
N GLY A 326 -30.40 25.27 -13.48
CA GLY A 326 -30.30 25.29 -14.95
C GLY A 326 -29.50 26.50 -15.45
N LEU A 327 -29.79 27.71 -14.93
CA LEU A 327 -29.05 28.93 -15.28
C LEU A 327 -27.56 28.82 -14.91
N PHE A 328 -27.25 28.40 -13.67
CA PHE A 328 -25.86 28.19 -13.24
C PHE A 328 -25.12 27.22 -14.17
N THR A 329 -25.75 26.11 -14.53
CA THR A 329 -25.11 25.11 -15.36
C THR A 329 -24.89 25.60 -16.80
N GLN A 330 -25.81 26.38 -17.36
CA GLN A 330 -25.63 27.02 -18.66
C GLN A 330 -24.48 28.03 -18.64
N THR A 331 -24.39 28.86 -17.60
CA THR A 331 -23.27 29.82 -17.46
C THR A 331 -21.92 29.11 -17.33
N LEU A 332 -21.86 27.99 -16.60
CA LEU A 332 -20.65 27.18 -16.50
C LEU A 332 -20.31 26.50 -17.83
N SER A 333 -21.30 25.95 -18.55
CA SER A 333 -21.08 25.34 -19.86
C SER A 333 -20.59 26.34 -20.90
N GLN A 334 -21.08 27.57 -20.88
CA GLN A 334 -20.67 28.62 -21.82
C GLN A 334 -19.25 29.14 -21.51
N SER A 335 -18.89 29.22 -20.22
CA SER A 335 -17.56 29.64 -19.77
C SER A 335 -16.51 28.52 -19.76
N ALA A 336 -16.93 27.26 -19.94
CA ALA A 336 -16.04 26.09 -19.89
C ALA A 336 -14.84 26.21 -20.82
N ARG A 337 -15.04 26.69 -22.06
CA ARG A 337 -13.94 26.89 -23.02
C ARG A 337 -12.88 27.86 -22.48
N THR A 338 -13.31 28.97 -21.88
CA THR A 338 -12.40 29.97 -21.28
C THR A 338 -11.69 29.40 -20.06
N ILE A 339 -12.40 28.66 -19.20
CA ILE A 339 -11.82 27.99 -18.02
C ILE A 339 -10.76 26.97 -18.44
N VAL A 340 -10.99 26.18 -19.49
CA VAL A 340 -10.02 25.20 -19.99
C VAL A 340 -8.77 25.87 -20.54
N VAL A 341 -8.92 26.96 -21.30
CA VAL A 341 -7.76 27.71 -21.83
C VAL A 341 -6.95 28.34 -20.69
N PHE A 342 -7.61 28.98 -19.71
CA PHE A 342 -6.94 29.51 -18.53
C PHE A 342 -6.25 28.41 -17.71
N GLY A 343 -6.93 27.27 -17.51
CA GLY A 343 -6.38 26.11 -16.83
C GLY A 343 -5.14 25.53 -17.51
N ALA A 344 -5.10 25.54 -18.84
CA ALA A 344 -3.91 25.13 -19.60
C ALA A 344 -2.73 26.07 -19.35
N VAL A 345 -2.95 27.39 -19.38
CA VAL A 345 -1.91 28.39 -19.08
C VAL A 345 -1.42 28.24 -17.62
N PHE A 346 -2.35 28.10 -16.68
CA PHE A 346 -2.03 27.86 -15.27
C PHE A 346 -1.22 26.57 -15.08
N GLY A 347 -1.56 25.50 -15.79
CA GLY A 347 -0.82 24.24 -15.75
C GLY A 347 0.61 24.39 -16.26
N ILE A 348 0.83 25.10 -17.37
CA ILE A 348 2.19 25.36 -17.90
C ILE A 348 3.03 26.12 -16.87
N VAL A 349 2.48 27.19 -16.29
CA VAL A 349 3.16 27.99 -15.27
C VAL A 349 3.45 27.15 -14.02
N SER A 350 2.49 26.34 -13.57
CA SER A 350 2.65 25.47 -12.40
C SER A 350 3.75 24.44 -12.62
N VAL A 351 3.80 23.80 -13.80
CA VAL A 351 4.87 22.84 -14.13
C VAL A 351 6.24 23.52 -14.18
N ALA A 352 6.32 24.75 -14.69
CA ALA A 352 7.57 25.52 -14.69
C ALA A 352 8.05 25.77 -13.24
N PHE A 353 7.17 26.22 -12.35
CA PHE A 353 7.49 26.39 -10.93
C PHE A 353 7.85 25.07 -10.23
N ASP A 354 7.08 24.01 -10.45
CA ASP A 354 7.33 22.70 -9.86
C ASP A 354 8.68 22.14 -10.32
N SER A 355 9.07 22.38 -11.58
CA SER A 355 10.38 21.97 -12.10
C SER A 355 11.54 22.73 -11.44
N ALA A 356 11.37 24.03 -11.18
CA ALA A 356 12.36 24.83 -10.48
C ALA A 356 12.48 24.39 -9.01
N LEU A 357 11.35 24.17 -8.33
CA LEU A 357 11.32 23.69 -6.95
C LEU A 357 11.93 22.29 -6.82
N PHE A 358 11.67 21.41 -7.79
CA PHE A 358 12.29 20.10 -7.86
C PHE A 358 13.82 20.22 -7.90
N ILE A 359 14.37 20.99 -8.84
CA ILE A 359 15.83 21.12 -8.97
C ILE A 359 16.46 21.74 -7.71
N MET A 360 15.83 22.73 -7.10
CA MET A 360 16.37 23.43 -5.94
C MET A 360 16.27 22.62 -4.63
N LEU A 361 15.17 21.89 -4.42
CA LEU A 361 14.83 21.29 -3.12
C LEU A 361 14.88 19.76 -3.09
N SER A 362 14.92 19.08 -4.24
CA SER A 362 15.00 17.60 -4.33
C SER A 362 16.10 16.98 -3.46
N PRO A 363 17.36 17.47 -3.43
CA PRO A 363 18.40 16.84 -2.62
C PRO A 363 18.27 17.10 -1.12
N ARG A 364 17.35 17.97 -0.68
CA ARG A 364 17.25 18.43 0.71
C ARG A 364 15.95 18.01 1.40
N LEU A 365 14.84 17.93 0.66
CA LEU A 365 13.52 17.69 1.21
C LEU A 365 12.83 16.51 0.52
N GLN A 366 12.38 15.53 1.31
CA GLN A 366 11.68 14.34 0.80
C GLN A 366 10.37 14.68 0.07
N SER A 367 9.65 15.73 0.50
CA SER A 367 8.43 16.23 -0.17
C SER A 367 8.68 16.68 -1.61
N TYR A 368 9.93 16.99 -1.96
CA TYR A 368 10.35 17.45 -3.29
C TYR A 368 11.17 16.39 -4.06
N SER A 369 11.20 15.14 -3.58
CA SER A 369 11.99 14.04 -4.15
C SER A 369 11.57 13.60 -5.56
N ASN A 370 10.29 13.75 -5.91
CA ASN A 370 9.72 13.37 -7.20
C ASN A 370 8.81 14.50 -7.71
N LEU A 371 8.74 14.68 -9.04
CA LEU A 371 7.93 15.73 -9.65
C LEU A 371 6.45 15.67 -9.24
N SER A 372 5.89 14.47 -9.08
CA SER A 372 4.51 14.27 -8.60
C SER A 372 4.31 14.69 -7.14
N SER A 373 5.31 14.47 -6.28
CA SER A 373 5.31 14.92 -4.89
C SER A 373 5.44 16.44 -4.80
N VAL A 374 6.24 17.05 -5.69
CA VAL A 374 6.35 18.52 -5.80
C VAL A 374 5.02 19.13 -6.21
N ALA A 375 4.37 18.60 -7.26
CA ALA A 375 3.07 19.09 -7.70
C ALA A 375 2.00 19.00 -6.61
N LYS A 376 1.96 17.89 -5.85
CA LYS A 376 1.10 17.75 -4.67
C LYS A 376 1.41 18.83 -3.62
N SER A 377 2.68 19.04 -3.32
CA SER A 377 3.12 20.03 -2.33
C SER A 377 2.79 21.46 -2.77
N SER A 378 2.92 21.77 -4.06
CA SER A 378 2.59 23.05 -4.68
C SER A 378 1.09 23.37 -4.58
N ILE A 379 0.24 22.38 -4.85
CA ILE A 379 -1.22 22.51 -4.68
C ILE A 379 -1.59 22.66 -3.19
N ILE A 380 -0.96 21.91 -2.30
CA ILE A 380 -1.18 22.03 -0.85
C ILE A 380 -0.75 23.41 -0.34
N SER A 381 0.33 23.95 -0.90
CA SER A 381 0.81 25.30 -0.65
C SER A 381 -0.21 26.37 -1.09
N LEU A 382 -0.87 26.20 -2.24
CA LEU A 382 -1.97 27.08 -2.68
C LEU A 382 -3.18 27.07 -1.73
N LEU A 383 -3.39 25.96 -1.01
CA LEU A 383 -4.43 25.85 0.03
C LEU A 383 -4.04 26.51 1.37
N GLY A 384 -2.85 27.14 1.45
CA GLY A 384 -2.35 27.85 2.62
C GLY A 384 -1.59 26.98 3.61
N LYS A 385 -1.38 25.69 3.33
CA LYS A 385 -0.55 24.81 4.15
C LYS A 385 0.88 24.83 3.62
N LEU A 386 1.62 25.87 4.00
CA LEU A 386 3.03 26.03 3.66
C LEU A 386 3.92 25.33 4.70
N PHE A 387 4.78 24.41 4.26
CA PHE A 387 5.93 23.93 5.05
C PHE A 387 7.05 24.98 5.09
N ALA A 388 6.69 26.24 5.35
CA ALA A 388 7.62 27.36 5.27
C ALA A 388 8.79 27.22 6.25
N THR A 389 8.59 26.54 7.39
CA THR A 389 9.63 26.21 8.36
C THR A 389 10.73 25.32 7.77
N ASP A 390 10.34 24.32 6.98
CA ASP A 390 11.27 23.32 6.43
C ASP A 390 12.02 23.91 5.23
N ILE A 391 11.37 24.80 4.48
CA ILE A 391 12.01 25.53 3.37
C ILE A 391 12.94 26.63 3.91
N ALA A 392 12.55 27.33 4.97
CA ALA A 392 13.35 28.41 5.56
C ALA A 392 14.61 27.91 6.25
N THR A 393 14.58 26.71 6.84
CA THR A 393 15.75 26.08 7.46
C THR A 393 16.76 25.55 6.44
N VAL A 394 16.31 25.17 5.25
CA VAL A 394 17.15 24.63 4.17
C VAL A 394 17.69 25.72 3.26
N SER A 395 16.98 26.84 3.10
CA SER A 395 17.40 27.95 2.25
C SER A 395 18.12 29.04 3.06
N HIS A 396 19.33 29.40 2.63
CA HIS A 396 20.11 30.46 3.27
C HIS A 396 19.39 31.82 3.28
N PHE A 397 18.48 32.05 2.32
CA PHE A 397 17.61 33.23 2.22
C PHE A 397 16.40 33.21 3.17
N GLY A 398 15.96 32.04 3.63
CA GLY A 398 14.83 31.92 4.57
C GLY A 398 15.24 32.12 6.02
N ALA A 399 16.50 31.81 6.36
CA ALA A 399 17.05 31.98 7.70
C ALA A 399 17.16 33.46 8.12
N GLU A 400 17.48 34.38 7.20
CA GLU A 400 17.58 35.82 7.50
C GLU A 400 16.21 36.46 7.78
N ASN A 401 15.13 36.01 7.13
CA ASN A 401 13.80 36.59 7.28
C ASN A 401 13.00 36.08 8.49
N MET A 402 13.42 34.98 9.13
CA MET A 402 12.79 34.50 10.37
C MET A 402 13.26 35.24 11.62
N GLN A 403 14.45 35.84 11.61
CA GLN A 403 14.93 36.66 12.73
C GLN A 403 14.16 37.99 12.85
N THR A 404 13.59 38.49 11.76
CA THR A 404 12.77 39.72 11.76
C THR A 404 11.33 39.54 12.27
N ILE A 405 10.84 38.30 12.46
CA ILE A 405 9.46 38.04 12.93
C ILE A 405 9.42 37.81 14.47
N GLN A 406 10.57 37.56 15.11
CA GLN A 406 10.65 37.29 16.54
C GLN A 406 11.01 38.50 17.43
N THR A 407 11.08 39.72 16.91
CA THR A 407 11.16 40.92 17.76
C THR A 407 9.76 41.48 18.02
N PRO A 408 9.10 41.17 19.15
CA PRO A 408 7.98 41.99 19.58
C PRO A 408 8.53 43.39 19.89
N SER A 409 7.95 44.40 19.24
CA SER A 409 8.14 45.79 19.60
C SER A 409 7.79 45.97 21.07
N SER A 410 8.80 46.22 21.90
CA SER A 410 8.62 46.72 23.25
C SER A 410 8.01 48.12 23.17
N ALA A 411 6.76 48.23 23.60
CA ALA A 411 6.15 49.46 24.08
C ALA A 411 5.42 49.14 25.39
#